data_AF-A0A7Y7Y5G9-F1
#
_entry.id   AF-A0A7Y7Y5G9-F1
#
_cell.length_a   1.000
_cell.length_b   1.000
_cell.length_c   1.000
_cell.angle_alpha   90.00
_cell.angle_beta   90.00
_cell.angle_gamma   90.00
#
_symmetry.space_group_name_H-M   'P 1'
#
loop_
_entity.id
_entity.type
_entity.pdbx_description
1 polymer ?
#
loop_
_entity_poly.entity_id
_entity_poly.type
_entity_poly.pdbx_seq_one_letter_code
_entity_poly.pdbx_strand_id
1 'polypeptide(L)' 'MFLELVIRLYVQVQVFFHRKEGASGIEYAIVAAMVAVVIAGLAGGIGDKIKTIFTNIQNGIGS' A
#
# COMPACT_ATOMS: atom_id res chain seq x y z
N MET A 1 26.55 -16.68 32.93
CA MET A 1 25.09 -16.39 33.00
C MET A 1 24.80 -14.89 32.98
N PHE A 2 25.38 -14.07 33.86
CA PHE A 2 25.20 -12.61 33.84
C PHE A 2 25.80 -11.92 32.61
N LEU A 3 27.02 -12.30 32.22
CA LEU A 3 27.71 -11.70 31.08
C LEU A 3 26.99 -11.94 29.75
N GLU A 4 26.42 -13.13 29.57
CA GLU A 4 25.54 -13.50 28.45
C GLU A 4 24.31 -12.58 28.35
N LEU A 5 23.70 -12.24 29.49
CA LEU A 5 22.55 -11.34 29.54
C LEU A 5 22.93 -9.92 29.13
N VAL A 6 24.07 -9.42 29.62
CA VAL A 6 24.58 -8.08 29.26
C VAL A 6 24.93 -8.00 27.77
N ILE A 7 25.59 -9.02 27.21
CA ILE A 7 25.93 -9.09 25.79
C ILE A 7 24.66 -9.14 24.92
N ARG A 8 23.67 -9.95 25.29
CA ARG A 8 22.40 -10.03 24.56
C ARG A 8 21.64 -8.70 24.54
N LEU A 9 21.60 -8.00 25.68
CA LEU A 9 21.00 -6.66 25.76
C LEU A 9 21.77 -5.65 24.91
N TYR A 10 23.10 -5.65 24.97
CA TYR A 10 23.95 -4.77 24.16
C TYR A 10 23.73 -4.99 22.66
N VAL A 11 23.72 -6.25 22.21
CA VAL A 11 23.49 -6.61 20.80
C VAL A 11 22.06 -6.25 20.38
N GLN A 12 21.04 -6.50 21.21
CA GLN A 12 19.66 -6.12 20.88
C GLN A 12 19.49 -4.60 20.74
N VAL A 13 20.11 -3.81 21.63
CA VAL A 13 20.11 -2.35 21.54
C VAL A 13 20.84 -1.88 20.28
N GLN A 14 22.00 -2.46 19.97
CA GLN A 14 22.74 -2.14 18.75
C GLN A 14 21.92 -2.47 17.49
N VAL A 15 21.30 -3.65 17.45
CA VAL A 15 20.41 -4.08 16.36
C VAL A 15 19.19 -3.16 16.26
N PHE A 16 18.62 -2.73 17.38
CA PHE A 16 17.50 -1.79 17.40
C PHE A 16 17.87 -0.44 16.76
N PHE A 17 19.04 0.13 17.07
CA PHE A 17 19.52 1.35 16.42
C PHE A 17 19.95 1.14 14.96
N HIS A 18 20.38 -0.07 14.59
CA HIS A 18 20.71 -0.43 13.19
C HIS A 18 19.48 -0.82 12.36
N ARG A 19 18.33 -1.11 12.97
CA ARG A 19 17.07 -1.39 12.28
C ARG A 19 16.53 -0.11 11.64
N LYS A 20 16.92 0.12 10.38
CA LYS A 20 16.35 1.18 9.54
C LYS A 20 14.96 0.83 8.98
N GLU A 21 14.48 -0.39 9.22
CA GLU A 21 13.19 -0.87 8.74
C GLU A 21 12.01 -0.16 9.42
N GLY A 22 12.19 0.41 10.63
CA GLY A 22 11.16 1.21 11.32
C GLY A 22 10.87 2.56 10.65
N ALA A 23 11.86 3.16 9.97
CA ALA A 23 11.66 4.37 9.16
C ALA A 23 11.01 4.05 7.79
N SER A 24 10.99 2.78 7.38
CA SER A 24 10.38 2.35 6.12
C SER A 24 8.85 2.36 6.19
N GLY A 25 8.25 2.09 7.36
CA GLY A 25 6.80 2.03 7.53
C GLY A 25 6.06 3.31 7.13
N ILE A 26 6.63 4.49 7.41
CA ILE A 26 5.99 5.77 7.04
C ILE A 26 6.12 6.07 5.54
N GLU A 27 7.22 5.66 4.89
CA GLU A 27 7.41 5.84 3.44
C GLU A 27 6.42 4.98 2.65
N TYR A 28 6.27 3.70 3.02
CA TYR A 28 5.28 2.82 2.41
C TYR A 28 3.84 3.26 2.70
N ALA A 29 3.56 3.86 3.86
CA ALA A 29 2.25 4.41 4.16
C ALA A 29 1.90 5.59 3.24
N ILE A 30 2.85 6.49 2.97
CA ILE A 30 2.67 7.61 2.04
C ILE A 30 2.47 7.10 0.61
N VAL A 31 3.28 6.14 0.15
CA VAL A 31 3.10 5.51 -1.17
C VAL A 31 1.74 4.82 -1.29
N ALA A 32 1.30 4.08 -0.27
CA ALA A 32 -0.01 3.44 -0.25
C ALA A 32 -1.15 4.47 -0.32
N ALA A 33 -1.02 5.61 0.38
CA ALA A 33 -1.99 6.69 0.30
C ALA A 33 -2.07 7.31 -1.10
N MET A 34 -0.92 7.52 -1.76
CA MET A 34 -0.88 8.01 -3.15
C MET A 34 -1.58 7.05 -4.12
N VAL A 35 -1.31 5.75 -3.99
CA VAL A 35 -1.96 4.71 -4.81
C VAL A 35 -3.47 4.70 -4.57
N ALA A 36 -3.92 4.82 -3.31
CA ALA A 36 -5.34 4.86 -2.97
C ALA A 36 -6.06 6.05 -3.63
N VAL A 37 -5.44 7.24 -3.64
CA VAL A 37 -6.00 8.43 -4.31
C VAL A 37 -6.13 8.22 -5.83
N VAL A 38 -5.10 7.64 -6.47
CA VAL A 38 -5.12 7.33 -7.91
C VAL A 38 -6.24 6.33 -8.24
N ILE A 39 -6.36 5.25 -7.45
CA ILE A 39 -7.42 4.26 -7.63
C ILE A 39 -8.80 4.91 -7.46
N ALA A 40 -8.99 5.71 -6.41
CA ALA A 40 -10.26 6.40 -6.17
C ALA A 40 -10.64 7.35 -7.32
N GLY A 41 -9.67 8.10 -7.87
CA GLY A 41 -9.90 9.02 -8.98
C GLY A 41 -10.20 8.31 -10.32
N LEU A 42 -9.58 7.15 -10.58
CA LEU A 42 -9.73 6.42 -11.83
C LEU A 42 -10.89 5.41 -11.83
N ALA A 43 -11.24 4.84 -10.67
CA ALA A 43 -12.25 3.79 -10.56
C ALA A 43 -13.63 4.25 -11.05
N GLY A 44 -14.03 5.48 -10.72
CA GLY A 44 -15.31 6.05 -11.19
C GLY A 44 -15.36 6.21 -12.70
N GLY A 45 -14.35 6.86 -13.30
CA GLY A 45 -14.30 7.11 -14.75
C GLY A 45 -14.21 5.83 -15.58
N ILE A 46 -13.54 4.79 -15.08
CA ILE A 46 -13.51 3.47 -15.73
C ILE A 46 -14.89 2.80 -15.66
N GLY A 47 -15.55 2.85 -14.50
CA GLY A 47 -16.90 2.31 -14.33
C GLY A 47 -17.91 2.92 -15.30
N ASP A 48 -17.88 4.25 -15.46
CA ASP A 48 -18.76 4.97 -16.38
C ASP A 48 -18.50 4.61 -17.84
N LYS A 49 -17.23 4.46 -18.23
CA LYS A 49 -16.85 4.03 -19.59
C LYS A 49 -17.31 2.61 -19.87
N ILE A 50 -17.10 1.69 -18.93
CA ILE A 50 -17.57 0.30 -19.04
C ILE A 50 -19.09 0.27 -19.18
N LYS A 51 -19.81 1.00 -18.31
CA LYS A 51 -21.27 1.12 -18.39
C LYS A 51 -21.72 1.64 -19.75
N THR A 52 -21.08 2.70 -20.24
CA THR A 52 -21.37 3.29 -21.57
C THR A 52 -21.17 2.27 -22.69
N ILE A 53 -20.08 1.50 -22.66
CA ILE A 53 -19.84 0.44 -23.66
C ILE A 53 -20.97 -0.60 -23.62
N PHE A 54 -21.34 -1.10 -22.43
CA PHE A 54 -22.41 -2.08 -22.31
C PHE A 54 -23.79 -1.53 -22.71
N THR A 55 -24.09 -0.27 -22.38
CA THR A 55 -25.32 0.40 -22.82
C THR A 55 -25.35 0.55 -24.34
N ASN A 56 -24.24 0.90 -24.97
CA ASN A 56 -24.17 1.00 -26.43
C ASN A 56 -24.36 -0.36 -27.11
N ILE A 57 -23.79 -1.43 -26.53
CA ILE A 57 -24.01 -2.80 -27.00
C ILE A 57 -25.50 -3.14 -26.88
N GLN A 58 -26.12 -2.91 -25.72
CA GLN A 58 -27.55 -3.17 -25.49
C GLN A 58 -28.45 -2.44 -26.49
N ASN A 59 -28.16 -1.17 -26.77
CA ASN A 59 -28.92 -0.39 -27.75
C ASN A 59 -28.71 -0.91 -29.17
N GLY A 60 -27.50 -1.34 -29.52
CA GLY A 60 -27.16 -1.86 -30.85
C GLY A 60 -27.81 -3.21 -31.18
N ILE A 61 -28.13 -4.02 -30.16
CA ILE A 61 -28.82 -5.31 -30.33
C ILE A 61 -30.35 -5.23 -30.26
N GLY A 62 -30.91 -4.01 -30.22
CA GLY A 62 -32.36 -3.78 -30.39
C GLY A 62 -33.19 -4.08 -29.14
N SER A 63 -33.02 -3.27 -28.09
CA SER A 63 -34.14 -3.00 -27.18
C SER A 63 -35.16 -2.08 -27.86
#